data_AF-A0A817FBY1-F1
#
_entry.id   AF-A0A817FBY1-F1
#
_cell.length_a   1.000
_cell.length_b   1.000
_cell.length_c   1.000
_cell.angle_alpha   90.00
_cell.angle_beta   90.00
_cell.angle_gamma   90.00
#
_symmetry.space_group_name_H-M   'P 1'
#
loop_
_entity.id
_entity.type
_entity.pdbx_description
1 polymer ?
#
loop_
_entity_poly.entity_id
_entity_poly.type
_entity_poly.pdbx_seq_one_letter_code
_entity_poly.pdbx_strand_id
1 'polypeptide(L)'
;MLANESEFRVKVAVRVRPFLQREKSHEQKSCIAIHPQTNQIVLGDRRTFKYDFVFGPKTLQEELYRTSVEPMLNNVFDGYNVTIFAYGQTVI
;
A
#
# COMPACT_ATOMS: atom_id res chain seq x y z
N MET A 1 -9.97 28.91 -3.66
CA MET A 1 -9.99 27.63 -4.39
C MET A 1 -10.39 26.59 -3.36
N LEU A 2 -11.60 26.02 -3.45
CA LEU A 2 -12.05 25.06 -2.46
C LEU A 2 -11.25 23.78 -2.69
N ALA A 3 -10.38 23.45 -1.73
CA ALA A 3 -9.67 22.18 -1.73
C ALA A 3 -10.70 21.05 -1.81
N ASN A 4 -10.48 20.11 -2.72
CA ASN A 4 -11.41 19.03 -3.01
C ASN A 4 -11.56 18.17 -1.74
N GLU A 5 -12.76 17.83 -1.29
CA GLU A 5 -12.95 17.03 -0.06
C GLU A 5 -12.21 15.68 -0.11
N SER A 6 -11.92 15.15 -1.31
CA SER A 6 -11.11 13.95 -1.49
C SER A 6 -9.63 14.10 -1.10
N GLU A 7 -9.15 15.33 -0.93
CA GLU A 7 -7.74 15.65 -0.68
C GLU A 7 -7.33 15.38 0.78
N PHE A 8 -8.29 15.45 1.71
CA PHE A 8 -8.04 15.33 3.16
C PHE A 8 -8.52 14.01 3.79
N ARG A 9 -9.10 13.09 3.01
CA ARG A 9 -9.47 11.77 3.55
C ARG A 9 -8.22 10.95 3.87
N VAL A 10 -8.34 10.03 4.82
CA VAL A 10 -7.30 9.02 5.08
C VAL A 10 -7.04 8.23 3.80
N LYS A 11 -5.77 8.24 3.34
CA LYS A 11 -5.32 7.45 2.21
C LYS A 11 -4.73 6.14 2.70
N VAL A 12 -5.07 5.04 2.05
CA VAL A 12 -4.64 3.70 2.41
C VAL A 12 -3.76 3.12 1.30
N ALA A 13 -2.51 2.84 1.64
CA ALA A 13 -1.59 2.08 0.81
C ALA A 13 -1.44 0.67 1.36
N VAL A 14 -1.65 -0.34 0.51
CA VAL A 14 -1.36 -1.74 0.86
C VAL A 14 -0.07 -2.18 0.19
N ARG A 15 0.80 -2.80 0.99
CA ARG A 15 2.06 -3.37 0.52
C ARG A 15 2.13 -4.85 0.82
N VAL A 16 2.18 -5.66 -0.24
CA VAL A 16 2.40 -7.11 -0.14
C VAL A 16 3.90 -7.39 -0.18
N ARG A 17 4.45 -7.94 0.90
CA ARG A 17 5.88 -8.30 0.94
C ARG A 17 6.17 -9.57 0.14
N PRO A 18 7.40 -9.76 -0.34
CA PRO A 18 7.83 -11.06 -0.83
C PRO A 18 7.82 -12.12 0.28
N PHE A 19 7.69 -13.38 -0.13
CA PHE A 19 7.90 -14.52 0.77
C PHE A 19 9.32 -14.52 1.33
N LEU A 20 9.43 -14.78 2.63
CA LEU A 20 10.69 -15.05 3.31
C LEU A 20 11.22 -16.42 2.89
N GLN A 21 12.53 -16.63 3.04
CA GLN A 21 13.16 -17.89 2.68
C GLN A 21 12.51 -19.09 3.39
N ARG A 22 12.22 -18.98 4.69
CA ARG A 22 11.54 -20.03 5.47
C ARG A 22 10.16 -20.41 4.90
N GLU A 23 9.42 -19.44 4.38
CA GLU A 23 8.08 -19.65 3.83
C GLU A 23 8.14 -20.33 2.45
N LYS A 24 9.17 -20.00 1.66
CA LYS A 24 9.45 -20.68 0.39
C LYS A 24 9.83 -22.14 0.59
N SER A 25 10.59 -22.46 1.63
CA SER A 25 11.00 -23.84 1.96
C SER A 25 9.83 -24.76 2.30
N HIS A 26 8.69 -24.21 2.74
CA HIS A 26 7.48 -24.96 3.02
C HIS A 26 6.49 -24.98 1.83
N GLU A 27 6.93 -24.59 0.63
CA GLU A 27 6.12 -24.54 -0.60
C GLU A 27 4.81 -23.73 -0.45
N GLN A 28 4.80 -22.71 0.43
CA GLN A 28 3.63 -21.88 0.61
C GLN A 28 3.31 -21.10 -0.67
N LYS A 29 2.05 -21.18 -1.10
CA LYS A 29 1.54 -20.43 -2.26
C LYS A 29 0.97 -19.09 -1.82
N SER A 30 1.08 -18.07 -2.67
CA SER A 30 0.42 -16.78 -2.42
C SER A 30 -1.08 -16.98 -2.40
N CYS A 31 -1.73 -16.56 -1.31
CA CYS A 31 -3.18 -16.44 -1.24
C CYS A 31 -3.67 -15.07 -1.72
N ILE A 32 -2.76 -14.19 -2.16
CA ILE A 32 -3.05 -12.84 -2.62
C ILE A 32 -2.67 -12.70 -4.10
N ALA A 33 -3.63 -12.32 -4.93
CA ALA A 33 -3.41 -11.79 -6.27
C ALA A 33 -3.44 -10.26 -6.24
N ILE A 34 -2.60 -9.62 -7.07
CA ILE A 34 -2.38 -8.18 -7.05
C ILE A 34 -2.72 -7.63 -8.42
N HIS A 35 -3.55 -6.59 -8.45
CA HIS A 35 -3.94 -5.88 -9.66
C HIS A 35 -3.59 -4.39 -9.52
N PRO A 36 -2.33 -4.00 -9.82
CA PRO A 36 -1.87 -2.62 -9.64
C PRO A 36 -2.65 -1.62 -10.50
N GLN A 37 -3.05 -2.01 -11.71
CA GLN A 37 -3.79 -1.15 -12.64
C GLN A 37 -5.15 -0.69 -12.11
N THR A 38 -5.77 -1.47 -11.21
CA THR A 38 -7.07 -1.16 -10.61
C THR A 38 -6.96 -0.81 -9.13
N ASN A 39 -5.73 -0.74 -8.58
CA ASN A 39 -5.44 -0.64 -7.14
C ASN A 39 -6.24 -1.65 -6.31
N GLN A 40 -6.25 -2.91 -6.75
CA GLN A 40 -6.97 -4.00 -6.08
C GLN A 40 -6.04 -5.13 -5.67
N ILE A 41 -6.43 -5.80 -4.58
CA ILE A 41 -5.93 -7.12 -4.22
C ILE A 41 -7.10 -8.10 -4.16
N VAL A 42 -6.86 -9.35 -4.51
CA VAL A 42 -7.82 -10.44 -4.37
C VAL A 42 -7.25 -11.47 -3.41
N LEU A 43 -7.98 -11.74 -2.32
CA LEU A 43 -7.64 -12.74 -1.32
C LEU A 43 -8.41 -14.03 -1.61
N GLY A 44 -7.68 -15.10 -1.94
CA GLY A 44 -8.26 -16.32 -2.49
C GLY A 44 -8.98 -16.03 -3.81
N ASP A 45 -10.16 -16.61 -4.01
CA ASP A 45 -10.87 -16.53 -5.30
C ASP A 45 -12.09 -15.60 -5.29
N ARG A 46 -12.40 -14.94 -4.16
CA ARG A 46 -13.71 -14.26 -3.98
C ARG A 46 -13.67 -12.90 -3.33
N ARG A 47 -12.61 -12.55 -2.59
CA ARG A 47 -12.58 -11.31 -1.79
C ARG A 47 -11.67 -10.29 -2.44
N THR A 48 -12.29 -9.29 -3.06
CA THR A 48 -11.57 -8.17 -3.69
C THR A 48 -11.60 -6.96 -2.77
N PHE A 49 -10.45 -6.35 -2.55
CA PHE A 49 -10.30 -5.11 -1.78
C PHE A 49 -9.67 -4.05 -2.67
N LYS A 50 -10.15 -2.81 -2.58
CA LYS A 50 -9.64 -1.66 -3.32
C LYS A 50 -9.03 -0.65 -2.35
N TYR A 51 -7.89 -0.11 -2.73
CA TYR A 51 -7.13 0.87 -1.94
C TYR A 51 -6.76 2.08 -2.77
N ASP A 52 -6.18 3.10 -2.15
CA ASP A 52 -5.63 4.25 -2.88
C ASP A 52 -4.34 3.86 -3.61
N PHE A 53 -3.55 2.96 -3.02
CA PHE A 53 -2.31 2.43 -3.61
C PHE A 53 -2.15 0.95 -3.30
N VAL A 54 -1.70 0.17 -4.29
CA VAL A 54 -1.38 -1.25 -4.14
C VAL A 54 0.03 -1.52 -4.63
N PHE A 55 0.88 -1.99 -3.73
CA PHE A 55 2.29 -2.29 -3.97
C PHE A 55 2.57 -3.78 -3.82
N GLY A 56 3.24 -4.36 -4.81
CA GLY A 56 3.52 -5.79 -4.85
C GLY A 56 4.89 -6.16 -4.28
N PRO A 57 5.21 -7.47 -4.23
CA PRO A 57 6.49 -7.98 -3.72
C PRO A 57 7.74 -7.44 -4.40
N LYS A 58 7.60 -6.93 -5.63
CA LYS A 58 8.69 -6.39 -6.44
C LYS A 58 8.79 -4.86 -6.37
N THR A 59 7.82 -4.18 -5.75
CA THR A 59 7.82 -2.73 -5.61
C THR A 59 8.98 -2.28 -4.73
N LEU A 60 9.76 -1.33 -5.24
CA LEU A 60 10.90 -0.76 -4.54
C LEU A 60 10.45 0.25 -3.47
N GLN A 61 11.31 0.47 -2.47
CA GLN A 61 11.06 1.48 -1.43
C GLN A 61 10.83 2.87 -2.04
N GLU A 62 11.66 3.23 -3.01
CA GLU A 62 11.61 4.53 -3.68
C GLU A 62 10.32 4.70 -4.48
N GLU A 63 9.88 3.66 -5.18
CA GLU A 63 8.64 3.68 -5.96
C GLU A 63 7.42 3.91 -5.05
N LEU A 64 7.36 3.20 -3.90
CA LEU A 64 6.33 3.40 -2.89
C LEU A 64 6.36 4.83 -2.35
N TYR A 65 7.54 5.33 -1.99
CA TYR A 65 7.70 6.67 -1.45
C TYR A 65 7.22 7.74 -2.44
N ARG A 66 7.75 7.73 -3.68
CA ARG A 66 7.40 8.71 -4.71
C ARG A 66 5.90 8.70 -5.04
N THR A 67 5.29 7.52 -5.03
CA THR A 67 3.88 7.38 -5.44
C THR A 67 2.89 7.77 -4.34
N SER A 68 3.12 7.34 -3.09
CA SER A 68 2.12 7.51 -2.02
C SER A 68 2.50 8.51 -0.92
N VAL A 69 3.79 8.83 -0.75
CA VAL A 69 4.28 9.64 0.37
C VAL A 69 4.72 11.02 -0.07
N GLU A 70 5.55 11.11 -1.12
CA GLU A 70 6.09 12.38 -1.63
C GLU A 70 5.00 13.44 -1.91
N PRO A 71 3.83 13.11 -2.50
CA PRO A 71 2.77 14.11 -2.71
C PRO A 71 2.20 14.70 -1.42
N MET A 72 2.31 13.99 -0.28
CA MET A 72 1.84 14.50 1.01
C MET A 72 2.78 15.57 1.60
N LEU A 73 4.02 15.67 1.12
CA LEU A 73 4.97 16.69 1.61
C LEU A 73 4.50 18.10 1.26
N ASN A 74 3.77 18.27 0.16
CA ASN A 74 3.16 19.55 -0.19
C ASN A 74 2.23 20.04 0.93
N ASN A 75 1.43 19.15 1.52
CA ASN A 75 0.56 19.49 2.64
C ASN A 75 1.36 19.98 3.86
N VAL A 76 2.55 19.42 4.10
CA VAL A 76 3.44 19.88 5.18
C VAL A 76 3.93 21.30 4.89
N PHE A 77 4.33 21.59 3.65
CA PHE A 77 4.76 22.93 3.25
C PHE A 77 3.62 23.96 3.26
N ASP A 78 2.38 23.52 3.06
CA ASP A 78 1.17 24.33 3.19
C ASP A 78 0.73 24.54 4.65
N GLY A 79 1.47 23.99 5.62
CA GLY A 79 1.24 24.18 7.05
C GLY A 79 0.30 23.14 7.69
N TYR A 80 -0.02 22.04 7.00
CA TYR A 80 -0.82 20.95 7.54
C TYR A 80 0.03 19.89 8.23
N ASN A 81 -0.56 19.27 9.26
CA ASN A 81 0.02 18.08 9.89
C ASN A 81 -0.22 16.83 9.03
N VAL A 82 0.82 16.06 8.79
CA VAL A 82 0.76 14.78 8.08
C VAL A 82 1.26 13.66 8.98
N THR A 83 0.50 12.58 9.06
CA THR A 83 0.87 11.38 9.82
C THR A 83 0.88 10.17 8.90
N ILE A 84 1.97 9.40 8.96
CA ILE A 84 2.12 8.13 8.28
C ILE A 84 2.41 7.07 9.33
N PHE A 85 1.66 5.99 9.33
CA PHE A 85 1.92 4.85 10.19
C PHE A 85 1.81 3.55 9.38
N ALA A 86 2.63 2.57 9.76
CA ALA A 86 2.60 1.25 9.16
C ALA A 86 1.78 0.32 10.06
N TYR A 87 0.89 -0.46 9.44
CA TYR A 87 0.08 -1.45 10.14
C TYR A 87 0.22 -2.80 9.42
N GLY A 88 0.41 -3.87 10.18
CA GLY A 88 0.54 -5.22 9.66
C GLY A 88 0.81 -6.23 10.75
N GLN A 89 0.61 -7.52 10.42
CA GLN A 89 0.89 -8.62 11.33
C GLN A 89 2.39 -8.72 11.62
N THR A 90 2.75 -8.92 12.90
CA THR A 90 4.13 -9.25 13.29
C THR A 90 4.51 -10.61 12.70
N VAL A 91 5.58 -10.63 11.92
CA VAL A 91 6.19 -11.89 11.46
C VAL A 91 7.09 -12.38 12.59
N ILE A 92 6.56 -13.29 13.41
CA ILE A 92 7.33 -14.04 14.41
C ILE A 92 7.88 -15.30 13.75
#